data_AF-A0A7V8CT46-F1
#
_entry.id   AF-A0A7V8CT46-F1
#
_cell.length_a   1.000
_cell.length_b   1.000
_cell.length_c   1.000
_cell.angle_alpha   90.00
_cell.angle_beta   90.00
_cell.angle_gamma   90.00
#
_symmetry.space_group_name_H-M   'P 1'
#
loop_
_entity.id
_entity.type
_entity.pdbx_description
1 polymer ?
#
loop_
_entity_poly.entity_id
_entity_poly.type
_entity_poly.pdbx_seq_one_letter_code
_entity_poly.pdbx_strand_id
1 'polypeptide(L)'
;MINVTTYTSQSTPRTASTAYGASVSINGAPGQAGAATGAAAVADTTVISTLASRLSRAAGVTGTSNQGLDRQALADKISQNNLATFYPLDAQHKAAAAAQTPEPNDAASAQSAKAATAFVDKKGPNPFAGLSREQLSTIAQDESGTFTVNEKRAALTQAYDEELAWRQKVVAEAMREYNETGKMTKFFSSVLGHFNALPEAEQVLYPADYASGLQEKIDLDFNYFNHAAHDGPPTPGSLASLTGRQLGKDGMDWLALLELPKRS
;
A
#
# COMPACT_ATOMS: atom_id res chain seq x y z
N MET A 1 -24.59 -26.83 -7.07
CA MET A 1 -25.23 -26.05 -5.99
C MET A 1 -24.12 -25.62 -5.05
N ILE A 2 -23.68 -24.37 -5.16
CA ILE A 2 -22.55 -23.82 -4.40
C ILE A 2 -23.12 -22.85 -3.38
N ASN A 3 -22.91 -23.14 -2.10
CA ASN A 3 -23.35 -22.31 -0.98
C ASN A 3 -22.43 -21.08 -0.90
N VAL A 4 -23.00 -19.90 -1.12
CA VAL A 4 -22.35 -18.62 -0.88
C VAL A 4 -22.72 -18.18 0.53
N THR A 5 -21.78 -18.32 1.47
CA THR A 5 -21.92 -17.72 2.81
C THR A 5 -21.59 -16.24 2.71
N THR A 6 -22.61 -15.40 2.82
CA THR A 6 -22.50 -13.94 2.88
C THR A 6 -21.97 -13.52 4.26
N TYR A 7 -20.81 -12.87 4.29
CA TYR A 7 -20.36 -12.12 5.46
C TYR A 7 -20.80 -10.66 5.29
N THR A 8 -21.86 -10.29 6.00
CA THR A 8 -22.28 -8.88 6.20
C THR A 8 -21.36 -8.20 7.19
N SER A 9 -20.54 -7.26 6.73
CA SER A 9 -19.84 -6.29 7.59
C SER A 9 -20.65 -5.01 7.65
N GLN A 10 -21.19 -4.68 8.81
CA GLN A 10 -21.86 -3.41 9.07
C GLN A 10 -20.81 -2.31 9.23
N SER A 11 -20.83 -1.32 8.34
CA SER A 11 -20.10 -0.07 8.48
C SER A 11 -21.00 0.97 9.17
N THR A 12 -20.56 1.50 10.31
CA THR A 12 -21.12 2.71 10.90
C THR A 12 -20.23 3.91 10.59
N PRO A 13 -20.79 5.09 10.25
CA PRO A 13 -20.01 6.25 9.83
C PRO A 13 -19.46 7.08 11.00
N ARG A 14 -18.14 7.30 10.93
CA ARG A 14 -17.28 8.45 11.32
C ARG A 14 -17.85 9.59 12.18
N THR A 15 -17.10 9.94 13.24
CA THR A 15 -16.71 11.35 13.53
C THR A 15 -15.47 11.45 14.41
N ALA A 16 -14.44 12.16 13.94
CA ALA A 16 -13.44 12.94 14.67
C ALA A 16 -12.44 13.48 13.61
N SER A 17 -12.61 14.71 13.11
CA SER A 17 -12.11 15.99 13.66
C SER A 17 -10.59 16.04 13.83
N THR A 18 -9.97 16.80 12.93
CA THR A 18 -8.60 17.30 12.93
C THR A 18 -8.32 18.17 14.16
N ALA A 19 -7.20 17.94 14.85
CA ALA A 19 -6.45 18.98 15.56
C ALA A 19 -5.02 18.52 15.85
N TYR A 20 -4.07 19.11 15.12
CA TYR A 20 -2.66 19.18 15.49
C TYR A 20 -2.53 20.23 16.61
N GLY A 21 -1.96 19.85 17.75
CA GLY A 21 -1.79 20.79 18.86
C GLY A 21 -1.28 20.12 20.13
N ALA A 22 0.05 20.11 20.30
CA ALA A 22 0.67 19.83 21.59
C ALA A 22 0.41 21.02 22.53
N SER A 23 -0.31 20.80 23.62
CA SER A 23 -0.42 21.75 24.72
C SER A 23 0.53 21.34 25.85
N VAL A 24 1.64 22.06 26.01
CA VAL A 24 2.44 22.04 27.23
C VAL A 24 1.97 23.20 28.11
N SER A 25 1.46 22.87 29.31
CA SER A 25 1.17 23.85 30.36
C SER A 25 2.48 24.36 30.95
N ILE A 26 2.71 25.67 30.87
CA ILE A 26 3.72 26.40 31.64
C ILE A 26 3.05 26.97 32.88
N ASN A 27 3.42 26.46 34.05
CA ASN A 27 3.24 27.14 35.33
C ASN A 27 4.54 27.00 36.13
N GLY A 28 5.22 28.13 36.35
CA GLY A 28 6.40 28.22 37.21
C GLY A 28 6.85 29.65 37.39
N ALA A 29 6.39 30.30 38.47
CA ALA A 29 6.97 31.54 38.98
C ALA A 29 8.31 31.26 39.70
N PRO A 30 9.22 32.25 39.84
CA PRO A 30 10.63 32.01 40.16
C PRO A 30 10.94 32.08 41.66
N GLY A 31 11.88 31.23 42.11
CA GLY A 31 12.53 31.30 43.42
C GLY A 31 14.00 30.88 43.30
N GLN A 32 14.90 31.72 43.81
CA GLN A 32 16.34 31.72 43.58
C GLN A 32 17.17 30.76 44.46
N ALA A 33 18.38 30.49 43.94
CA ALA A 33 19.68 30.32 44.60
C ALA A 33 20.13 28.92 45.06
N GLY A 34 21.30 28.51 44.53
CA GLY A 34 22.13 27.43 45.04
C GLY A 34 23.11 26.91 43.97
N ALA A 35 24.32 27.45 43.94
CA ALA A 35 25.37 27.07 42.99
C ALA A 35 26.01 25.72 43.34
N ALA A 36 26.17 24.84 42.35
CA ALA A 36 27.23 23.83 42.29
C ALA A 36 27.50 23.41 40.83
N THR A 37 28.78 23.33 40.52
CA THR A 37 29.44 23.03 39.24
C THR A 37 28.95 21.79 38.51
N GLY A 38 28.68 21.92 37.20
CA GLY A 38 28.43 20.79 36.30
C GLY A 38 27.92 21.23 34.93
N ALA A 39 28.78 21.82 34.09
CA ALA A 39 28.44 22.05 32.68
C ALA A 39 28.70 20.76 31.88
N ALA A 40 27.91 19.72 32.14
CA ALA A 40 27.65 18.71 31.13
C ALA A 40 26.66 19.35 30.16
N ALA A 41 27.06 19.50 28.90
CA ALA A 41 26.17 19.92 27.82
C ALA A 41 24.92 19.03 27.87
N VAL A 42 23.78 19.63 28.16
CA VAL A 42 22.48 18.98 28.03
C VAL A 42 22.30 18.73 26.55
N ALA A 43 22.69 17.54 26.09
CA ALA A 43 22.26 17.04 24.80
C ALA A 43 20.74 16.96 24.89
N ASP A 44 20.09 17.75 24.04
CA ASP A 44 18.64 17.77 23.86
C ASP A 44 18.23 16.41 23.27
N THR A 45 18.11 15.40 24.13
CA THR A 45 17.77 14.03 23.73
C THR A 45 16.29 13.99 23.39
N THR A 46 15.99 14.28 22.14
CA THR A 46 14.73 13.87 21.52
C THR A 46 14.60 12.36 21.71
N VAL A 47 13.62 11.91 22.52
CA VAL A 47 13.36 10.47 22.72
C VAL A 47 12.77 9.91 21.44
N ILE A 48 13.64 9.51 20.52
CA ILE A 48 13.25 8.79 19.30
C ILE A 48 12.74 7.41 19.74
N SER A 49 11.54 7.02 19.30
CA SER A 49 11.02 5.69 19.59
C SER A 49 11.92 4.61 18.96
N THR A 50 12.05 3.44 19.59
CA THR A 50 12.84 2.32 19.05
C THR A 50 12.48 2.00 17.61
N LEU A 51 11.19 2.03 17.25
CA LEU A 51 10.74 1.81 15.88
C LEU A 51 11.26 2.88 14.91
N ALA A 52 11.22 4.16 15.29
CA ALA A 52 11.72 5.24 14.45
C ALA A 52 13.25 5.14 14.24
N SER A 53 14.01 4.76 15.28
CA SER A 53 15.45 4.51 15.14
C SER A 53 15.76 3.34 14.21
N ARG A 54 15.00 2.23 14.32
CA ARG A 54 15.13 1.06 13.43
C ARG A 54 14.80 1.41 11.98
N LEU A 55 13.69 2.11 11.74
CA LEU A 55 13.31 2.60 10.40
C LEU A 55 14.38 3.52 9.81
N SER A 56 14.92 4.45 10.59
CA SER A 56 15.99 5.36 10.13
C SER A 56 17.26 4.60 9.75
N ARG A 57 17.67 3.62 10.57
CA ARG A 57 18.84 2.78 10.27
C ARG A 57 18.60 1.89 9.05
N ALA A 58 17.43 1.26 8.93
CA ALA A 58 17.04 0.48 7.77
C ALA A 58 17.11 1.31 6.48
N ALA A 59 16.45 2.48 6.48
CA ALA A 59 16.45 3.38 5.33
C ALA A 59 17.86 3.86 4.96
N GLY A 60 18.71 4.18 5.93
CA GLY A 60 20.09 4.60 5.68
C GLY A 60 20.98 3.51 5.06
N VAL A 61 20.91 2.29 5.59
CA VAL A 61 21.70 1.15 5.08
C VAL A 61 21.18 0.70 3.71
N THR A 62 19.87 0.50 3.56
CA THR A 62 19.26 0.11 2.28
C THR A 62 19.49 1.19 1.22
N GLY A 63 19.35 2.47 1.58
CA GLY A 63 19.67 3.59 0.69
C GLY A 63 21.12 3.55 0.21
N THR A 64 22.08 3.29 1.10
CA THR A 64 23.51 3.15 0.75
C THR A 64 23.74 1.93 -0.15
N SER A 65 23.09 0.80 0.15
CA SER A 65 23.18 -0.44 -0.64
C SER A 65 22.64 -0.29 -2.07
N ASN A 66 21.68 0.62 -2.25
CA ASN A 66 21.07 0.91 -3.55
C ASN A 66 21.80 2.00 -4.34
N GLN A 67 22.81 2.67 -3.76
CA GLN A 67 23.52 3.74 -4.46
C GLN A 67 24.22 3.24 -5.73
N GLY A 68 23.94 3.91 -6.85
CA GLY A 68 24.55 3.60 -8.14
C GLY A 68 23.91 2.43 -8.89
N LEU A 69 22.87 1.79 -8.33
CA LEU A 69 22.07 0.84 -9.09
C LEU A 69 21.21 1.58 -10.11
N ASP A 70 21.17 1.06 -11.34
CA ASP A 70 20.14 1.47 -12.29
C ASP A 70 18.78 0.87 -11.90
N ARG A 71 17.72 1.30 -12.58
CA ARG A 71 16.35 0.86 -12.30
C ARG A 71 16.20 -0.66 -12.40
N GLN A 72 16.85 -1.31 -13.38
CA GLN A 72 16.70 -2.74 -13.59
C GLN A 72 17.42 -3.53 -12.50
N ALA A 73 18.65 -3.14 -12.17
CA ALA A 73 19.42 -3.75 -11.09
C ALA A 73 18.71 -3.57 -9.74
N LEU A 74 18.10 -2.41 -9.50
CA LEU A 74 17.29 -2.18 -8.31
C LEU A 74 16.04 -3.06 -8.31
N ALA A 75 15.31 -3.16 -9.42
CA ALA A 75 14.15 -4.03 -9.54
C ALA A 75 14.48 -5.52 -9.30
N ASP A 76 15.60 -6.01 -9.84
CA ASP A 76 16.07 -7.37 -9.65
C ASP A 76 16.41 -7.64 -8.19
N LYS A 77 17.13 -6.70 -7.54
CA LYS A 77 17.47 -6.76 -6.12
C LYS A 77 16.22 -6.80 -5.24
N ILE A 78 15.27 -5.88 -5.44
CA ILE A 78 14.01 -5.85 -4.67
C ILE A 78 13.20 -7.14 -4.88
N SER A 79 13.12 -7.64 -6.11
CA SER A 79 12.43 -8.89 -6.42
C SER A 79 13.05 -10.08 -5.69
N GLN A 80 14.38 -10.18 -5.67
CA GLN A 80 15.10 -11.22 -4.94
C GLN A 80 14.89 -11.12 -3.43
N ASN A 81 14.95 -9.91 -2.85
CA ASN A 81 14.70 -9.66 -1.43
C ASN A 81 13.28 -10.09 -1.02
N ASN A 82 12.28 -9.76 -1.85
CA ASN A 82 10.90 -10.17 -1.64
C ASN A 82 10.74 -11.70 -1.67
N LEU A 83 11.34 -12.37 -2.65
CA LEU A 83 11.30 -13.83 -2.75
C LEU A 83 11.96 -14.51 -1.56
N ALA A 84 13.13 -14.03 -1.12
CA ALA A 84 13.85 -14.57 0.03
C ALA A 84 13.06 -14.41 1.34
N THR A 85 12.26 -13.35 1.45
CA THR A 85 11.38 -13.12 2.62
C THR A 85 10.29 -14.18 2.74
N PHE A 86 9.79 -14.71 1.63
CA PHE A 86 8.75 -15.75 1.60
C PHE A 86 9.32 -17.18 1.61
N TYR A 87 10.19 -17.46 2.58
CA TYR A 87 10.77 -18.79 2.81
C TYR A 87 9.69 -19.89 3.04
N PRO A 88 10.00 -21.19 2.77
CA PRO A 88 9.06 -22.30 3.00
C PRO A 88 8.55 -22.37 4.44
N LEU A 89 7.24 -22.56 4.65
CA LEU A 89 6.64 -22.58 5.99
C LEU A 89 6.75 -23.93 6.73
N ASP A 90 7.76 -24.74 6.41
CA ASP A 90 8.06 -25.96 7.15
C ASP A 90 8.72 -25.67 8.52
N ALA A 91 8.80 -26.69 9.38
CA ALA A 91 9.28 -26.54 10.74
C ALA A 91 10.73 -26.05 10.84
N GLN A 92 11.61 -26.49 9.92
CA GLN A 92 13.03 -26.13 9.96
C GLN A 92 13.23 -24.66 9.64
N HIS A 93 12.66 -24.17 8.53
CA HIS A 93 12.82 -22.78 8.14
C HIS A 93 12.11 -21.82 9.10
N LYS A 94 10.94 -22.22 9.62
CA LYS A 94 10.26 -21.43 10.66
C LYS A 94 11.08 -21.34 11.95
N ALA A 95 11.72 -22.43 12.37
CA ALA A 95 12.61 -22.40 13.53
C ALA A 95 13.83 -21.49 13.29
N ALA A 96 14.43 -21.56 12.11
CA ALA A 96 15.54 -20.68 11.73
C ALA A 96 15.13 -19.20 11.71
N ALA A 97 13.96 -18.88 11.14
CA ALA A 97 13.42 -17.52 11.12
C ALA A 97 13.08 -17.01 12.53
N ALA A 98 12.50 -17.86 13.39
CA ALA A 98 12.17 -17.51 14.77
C ALA A 98 13.41 -17.34 15.68
N ALA A 99 14.55 -17.91 15.30
CA ALA A 99 15.83 -17.75 16.00
C ALA A 99 16.55 -16.43 15.64
N GLN A 100 16.11 -15.72 14.59
CA GLN A 100 16.69 -14.43 14.25
C GLN A 100 16.42 -13.40 15.34
N THR A 101 17.44 -12.60 15.62
CA THR A 101 17.40 -11.54 16.63
C THR A 101 17.57 -10.19 15.94
N PRO A 102 16.70 -9.20 16.18
CA PRO A 102 16.84 -7.87 15.59
C PRO A 102 17.99 -7.09 16.23
N GLU A 103 18.59 -6.17 15.49
CA GLU A 103 19.63 -5.25 15.99
C GLU A 103 19.15 -3.79 15.97
N PRO A 104 18.96 -3.11 17.11
CA PRO A 104 19.30 -3.55 18.47
C PRO A 104 18.35 -4.62 19.02
N ASN A 105 18.86 -5.52 19.85
CA ASN A 105 18.04 -6.51 20.57
C ASN A 105 17.52 -5.98 21.91
N ASP A 106 17.01 -4.75 21.93
CA ASP A 106 16.32 -4.22 23.11
C ASP A 106 14.92 -4.85 23.29
N ALA A 107 14.29 -4.60 24.44
CA ALA A 107 13.00 -5.20 24.78
C ALA A 107 11.89 -4.90 23.77
N ALA A 108 11.86 -3.68 23.20
CA ALA A 108 10.83 -3.29 22.23
C ALA A 108 11.06 -3.98 20.87
N SER A 109 12.32 -4.05 20.42
CA SER A 109 12.71 -4.76 19.21
C SER A 109 12.44 -6.26 19.31
N ALA A 110 12.81 -6.89 20.43
CA ALA A 110 12.52 -8.30 20.69
C ALA A 110 11.01 -8.59 20.74
N GLN A 111 10.21 -7.70 21.35
CA GLN A 111 8.76 -7.83 21.36
C GLN A 111 8.15 -7.74 19.95
N SER A 112 8.64 -6.82 19.12
CA SER A 112 8.24 -6.67 17.71
C SER A 112 8.53 -7.96 16.91
N ALA A 113 9.76 -8.49 17.01
CA ALA A 113 10.14 -9.73 16.33
C ALA A 113 9.32 -10.96 16.79
N LYS A 114 9.02 -11.04 18.10
CA LYS A 114 8.14 -12.08 18.65
C LYS A 114 6.71 -11.96 18.13
N ALA A 115 6.17 -10.75 18.04
CA ALA A 115 4.83 -10.50 17.50
C ALA A 115 4.74 -10.88 16.01
N ALA A 116 5.76 -10.54 15.21
CA ALA A 116 5.82 -10.94 13.81
C ALA A 116 5.92 -12.47 13.64
N THR A 117 6.69 -13.14 14.50
CA THR A 117 6.74 -14.61 14.52
C THR A 117 5.39 -15.22 14.87
N ALA A 118 4.68 -14.66 15.87
CA ALA A 118 3.33 -15.10 16.21
C ALA A 118 2.33 -14.86 15.06
N PHE A 119 2.46 -13.76 14.30
CA PHE A 119 1.66 -13.49 13.11
C PHE A 119 1.89 -14.53 12.01
N VAL A 120 3.15 -14.85 11.68
CA VAL A 120 3.50 -15.89 10.68
C VAL A 120 2.96 -17.26 11.11
N ASP A 121 2.91 -17.52 12.42
CA ASP A 121 2.30 -18.70 13.02
C ASP A 121 0.76 -18.69 13.05
N LYS A 122 0.12 -17.60 12.59
CA LYS A 122 -1.34 -17.37 12.67
C LYS A 122 -1.87 -17.37 14.11
N LYS A 123 -1.03 -16.96 15.07
CA LYS A 123 -1.33 -16.90 16.51
C LYS A 123 -1.51 -15.46 17.03
N GLY A 124 -1.37 -14.46 16.16
CA GLY A 124 -1.51 -13.05 16.52
C GLY A 124 -1.80 -12.18 15.30
N PRO A 125 -2.23 -10.93 15.52
CA PRO A 125 -2.41 -9.97 14.43
C PRO A 125 -1.07 -9.54 13.83
N ASN A 126 -1.12 -8.92 12.66
CA ASN A 126 0.05 -8.31 12.05
C ASN A 126 0.56 -7.15 12.94
N PRO A 127 1.82 -7.15 13.42
CA PRO A 127 2.32 -6.11 14.31
C PRO A 127 2.49 -4.74 13.63
N PHE A 128 2.41 -4.67 12.30
CA PHE A 128 2.62 -3.44 11.52
C PHE A 128 1.34 -2.86 10.93
N ALA A 129 0.17 -3.34 11.38
CA ALA A 129 -1.11 -2.75 11.02
C ALA A 129 -1.14 -1.25 11.35
N GLY A 130 -1.48 -0.42 10.36
CA GLY A 130 -1.57 1.03 10.49
C GLY A 130 -0.26 1.80 10.24
N LEU A 131 0.85 1.12 9.91
CA LEU A 131 2.02 1.80 9.37
C LEU A 131 1.76 2.32 7.95
N SER A 132 2.45 3.40 7.57
CA SER A 132 2.37 3.92 6.20
C SER A 132 3.04 2.97 5.20
N ARG A 133 2.65 3.05 3.93
CA ARG A 133 3.25 2.25 2.84
C ARG A 133 4.77 2.41 2.74
N GLU A 134 5.26 3.63 2.97
CA GLU A 134 6.70 3.93 3.00
C GLU A 134 7.42 3.21 4.14
N GLN A 135 6.83 3.19 5.34
CA GLN A 135 7.39 2.47 6.48
C GLN A 135 7.36 0.96 6.26
N LEU A 136 6.27 0.42 5.70
CA LEU A 136 6.16 -1.00 5.37
C LEU A 136 7.22 -1.41 4.34
N SER A 137 7.42 -0.61 3.30
CA SER A 137 8.47 -0.83 2.29
C SER A 137 9.88 -0.75 2.90
N THR A 138 10.13 0.24 3.76
CA THR A 138 11.40 0.35 4.50
C THR A 138 11.70 -0.90 5.33
N ILE A 139 10.70 -1.43 6.04
CA ILE A 139 10.85 -2.68 6.82
C ILE A 139 11.10 -3.87 5.88
N ALA A 140 10.29 -4.00 4.83
CA ALA A 140 10.38 -5.11 3.89
C ALA A 140 11.75 -5.19 3.19
N GLN A 141 12.34 -4.04 2.87
CA GLN A 141 13.62 -3.92 2.18
C GLN A 141 14.80 -3.67 3.13
N ASP A 142 14.63 -3.87 4.43
CA ASP A 142 15.71 -3.66 5.40
C ASP A 142 16.91 -4.58 5.11
N GLU A 143 18.10 -4.00 4.95
CA GLU A 143 19.36 -4.75 4.86
C GLU A 143 20.26 -4.53 6.08
N SER A 144 19.82 -3.73 7.05
CA SER A 144 20.61 -3.37 8.24
C SER A 144 20.61 -4.41 9.35
N GLY A 145 19.68 -5.37 9.30
CA GLY A 145 19.44 -6.36 10.36
C GLY A 145 18.58 -5.84 11.51
N THR A 146 18.01 -4.62 11.37
CA THR A 146 17.11 -4.06 12.38
C THR A 146 15.76 -4.74 12.41
N PHE A 147 15.34 -5.37 11.31
CA PHE A 147 14.12 -6.18 11.21
C PHE A 147 14.44 -7.62 10.81
N THR A 148 13.89 -8.56 11.56
CA THR A 148 13.98 -10.00 11.29
C THR A 148 13.20 -10.38 10.03
N VAL A 149 13.47 -11.54 9.43
CA VAL A 149 12.75 -12.01 8.23
C VAL A 149 11.24 -12.15 8.46
N ASN A 150 10.81 -12.51 9.68
CA ASN A 150 9.40 -12.57 10.02
C ASN A 150 8.74 -11.18 10.06
N GLU A 151 9.49 -10.16 10.50
CA GLU A 151 9.02 -8.77 10.44
C GLU A 151 8.92 -8.29 8.99
N LYS A 152 9.92 -8.57 8.14
CA LYS A 152 9.85 -8.24 6.71
C LYS A 152 8.65 -8.91 6.02
N ARG A 153 8.40 -10.18 6.34
CA ARG A 153 7.22 -10.91 5.85
C ARG A 153 5.92 -10.26 6.34
N ALA A 154 5.85 -9.88 7.61
CA ALA A 154 4.68 -9.19 8.16
C ALA A 154 4.44 -7.84 7.46
N ALA A 155 5.48 -7.06 7.19
CA ALA A 155 5.37 -5.79 6.49
C ALA A 155 4.89 -5.96 5.03
N LEU A 156 5.48 -6.91 4.28
CA LEU A 156 5.00 -7.24 2.92
C LEU A 156 3.55 -7.73 2.91
N THR A 157 3.16 -8.52 3.92
CA THR A 157 1.77 -9.01 4.04
C THR A 157 0.81 -7.85 4.31
N GLN A 158 1.16 -6.92 5.21
CA GLN A 158 0.36 -5.74 5.49
C GLN A 158 0.20 -4.86 4.25
N ALA A 159 1.29 -4.60 3.53
CA ALA A 159 1.27 -3.83 2.29
C ALA A 159 0.38 -4.49 1.23
N TYR A 160 0.45 -5.82 1.11
CA TYR A 160 -0.42 -6.58 0.21
C TYR A 160 -1.90 -6.50 0.61
N ASP A 161 -2.23 -6.58 1.90
CA ASP A 161 -3.62 -6.48 2.38
C ASP A 161 -4.22 -5.09 2.09
N GLU A 162 -3.44 -4.03 2.30
CA GLU A 162 -3.82 -2.65 1.96
C GLU A 162 -4.00 -2.45 0.44
N GLU A 163 -3.08 -3.02 -0.35
CA GLU A 163 -3.15 -3.02 -1.81
C GLU A 163 -4.42 -3.73 -2.30
N LEU A 164 -4.74 -4.89 -1.72
CA LEU A 164 -5.92 -5.67 -2.09
C LEU A 164 -7.21 -4.89 -1.78
N ALA A 165 -7.29 -4.25 -0.62
CA ALA A 165 -8.43 -3.42 -0.25
C ALA A 165 -8.61 -2.22 -1.21
N TRP A 166 -7.51 -1.56 -1.57
CA TRP A 166 -7.53 -0.48 -2.56
C TRP A 166 -7.97 -0.99 -3.95
N ARG A 167 -7.43 -2.12 -4.42
CA ARG A 167 -7.79 -2.72 -5.71
C ARG A 167 -9.27 -3.06 -5.80
N GLN A 168 -9.85 -3.64 -4.76
CA GLN A 168 -11.28 -3.97 -4.72
C GLN A 168 -12.14 -2.72 -4.91
N LYS A 169 -11.79 -1.62 -4.21
CA LYS A 169 -12.49 -0.34 -4.34
C LYS A 169 -12.37 0.22 -5.76
N VAL A 170 -11.15 0.30 -6.29
CA VAL A 170 -10.88 0.91 -7.60
C VAL A 170 -11.49 0.10 -8.75
N VAL A 171 -11.51 -1.24 -8.65
CA VAL A 171 -12.23 -2.08 -9.62
C VAL A 171 -13.73 -1.85 -9.57
N ALA A 172 -14.33 -1.68 -8.39
CA ALA A 172 -15.75 -1.36 -8.26
C ALA A 172 -16.09 0.01 -8.87
N GLU A 173 -15.24 1.01 -8.66
CA GLU A 173 -15.37 2.34 -9.27
C GLU A 173 -15.21 2.29 -10.79
N ALA A 174 -14.27 1.47 -11.29
CA ALA A 174 -14.04 1.26 -12.71
C ALA A 174 -15.24 0.60 -13.41
N MET A 175 -15.81 -0.45 -12.81
CA MET A 175 -17.02 -1.10 -13.33
C MET A 175 -18.20 -0.11 -13.38
N ARG A 176 -18.33 0.75 -12.37
CA ARG A 176 -19.35 1.80 -12.36
C ARG A 176 -19.12 2.80 -13.49
N GLU A 177 -17.90 3.33 -13.63
CA GLU A 177 -17.55 4.27 -14.69
C GLU A 177 -17.86 3.69 -16.07
N TYR A 178 -17.42 2.46 -16.32
CA TYR A 178 -17.67 1.76 -17.57
C TYR A 178 -19.17 1.59 -17.84
N ASN A 179 -19.96 1.23 -16.83
CA ASN A 179 -21.41 1.08 -16.97
C ASN A 179 -22.11 2.41 -17.23
N GLU A 180 -21.65 3.50 -16.63
CA GLU A 180 -22.26 4.83 -16.78
C GLU A 180 -21.86 5.52 -18.09
N THR A 181 -20.62 5.30 -18.55
CA THR A 181 -20.01 6.15 -19.60
C THR A 181 -19.42 5.36 -20.77
N GLY A 182 -19.16 4.06 -20.59
CA GLY A 182 -18.40 3.24 -21.53
C GLY A 182 -16.89 3.47 -21.46
N LYS A 183 -16.41 4.31 -20.53
CA LYS A 183 -15.00 4.71 -20.39
C LYS A 183 -14.35 4.08 -19.15
N MET A 184 -13.04 4.22 -19.06
CA MET A 184 -12.20 3.78 -17.93
C MET A 184 -11.18 4.87 -17.53
N THR A 185 -11.45 6.13 -17.88
CA THR A 185 -10.52 7.26 -17.73
C THR A 185 -10.25 7.56 -16.25
N LYS A 186 -11.29 7.53 -15.40
CA LYS A 186 -11.14 7.68 -13.95
C LYS A 186 -10.40 6.49 -13.35
N PHE A 187 -10.66 5.28 -13.84
CA PHE A 187 -9.89 4.11 -13.43
C PHE A 187 -8.38 4.31 -13.69
N PHE A 188 -7.99 4.65 -14.92
CA PHE A 188 -6.57 4.89 -15.24
C PHE A 188 -5.97 6.04 -14.43
N SER A 189 -6.75 7.09 -14.17
CA SER A 189 -6.33 8.21 -13.31
C SER A 189 -6.07 7.75 -11.87
N SER A 190 -6.96 6.92 -11.29
CA SER A 190 -6.77 6.34 -9.96
C SER A 190 -5.54 5.44 -9.90
N VAL A 191 -5.29 4.62 -10.94
CA VAL A 191 -4.11 3.76 -11.01
C VAL A 191 -2.82 4.59 -11.12
N LEU A 192 -2.81 5.64 -11.96
CA LEU A 192 -1.66 6.54 -12.08
C LEU A 192 -1.36 7.26 -10.76
N GLY A 193 -2.39 7.79 -10.10
CA GLY A 193 -2.26 8.43 -8.79
C GLY A 193 -1.70 7.47 -7.74
N HIS A 194 -2.17 6.22 -7.72
CA HIS A 194 -1.67 5.19 -6.81
C HIS A 194 -0.22 4.81 -7.09
N PHE A 195 0.14 4.59 -8.36
CA PHE A 195 1.51 4.29 -8.77
C PHE A 195 2.50 5.39 -8.35
N ASN A 196 2.14 6.66 -8.57
CA ASN A 196 2.98 7.80 -8.19
C ASN A 196 3.14 7.96 -6.67
N ALA A 197 2.23 7.39 -5.88
CA ALA A 197 2.30 7.38 -4.42
C ALA A 197 3.05 6.16 -3.84
N LEU A 198 3.45 5.19 -4.68
CA LEU A 198 4.22 4.05 -4.22
C LEU A 198 5.66 4.46 -3.82
N PRO A 199 6.27 3.77 -2.85
CA PRO A 199 7.70 3.88 -2.58
C PRO A 199 8.53 3.55 -3.82
N GLU A 200 9.70 4.16 -3.97
CA GLU A 200 10.59 3.92 -5.13
C GLU A 200 10.90 2.44 -5.32
N ALA A 201 11.17 1.71 -4.22
CA ALA A 201 11.42 0.28 -4.22
C ALA A 201 10.27 -0.54 -4.82
N GLU A 202 9.04 -0.05 -4.77
CA GLU A 202 7.89 -0.69 -5.42
C GLU A 202 7.67 -0.20 -6.85
N GLN A 203 7.91 1.09 -7.13
CA GLN A 203 7.76 1.65 -8.48
C GLN A 203 8.69 0.97 -9.51
N VAL A 204 9.91 0.63 -9.11
CA VAL A 204 10.88 -0.03 -10.01
C VAL A 204 10.43 -1.41 -10.49
N LEU A 205 9.49 -2.05 -9.79
CA LEU A 205 8.92 -3.34 -10.18
C LEU A 205 7.93 -3.24 -11.35
N TYR A 206 7.55 -2.02 -11.74
CA TYR A 206 6.68 -1.76 -12.90
C TYR A 206 7.52 -1.40 -14.14
N PRO A 207 6.97 -1.62 -15.36
CA PRO A 207 7.60 -1.18 -16.60
C PRO A 207 8.03 0.29 -16.58
N ALA A 208 9.10 0.61 -17.31
CA ALA A 208 9.66 1.95 -17.34
C ALA A 208 8.66 3.03 -17.80
N ASP A 209 7.82 2.64 -18.74
CA ASP A 209 6.77 3.41 -19.39
C ASP A 209 5.40 3.29 -18.71
N TYR A 210 5.31 2.69 -17.52
CA TYR A 210 4.01 2.43 -16.87
C TYR A 210 3.19 3.70 -16.63
N ALA A 211 3.81 4.75 -16.08
CA ALA A 211 3.15 6.02 -15.83
C ALA A 211 2.75 6.74 -17.12
N SER A 212 3.63 6.79 -18.13
CA SER A 212 3.33 7.41 -19.42
C SER A 212 2.24 6.65 -20.16
N GLY A 213 2.27 5.31 -20.15
CA GLY A 213 1.23 4.48 -20.75
C GLY A 213 -0.13 4.61 -20.08
N LEU A 214 -0.17 4.89 -18.76
CA LEU A 214 -1.41 5.27 -18.08
C LEU A 214 -1.87 6.66 -18.49
N GLN A 215 -0.96 7.64 -18.56
CA GLN A 215 -1.29 8.99 -19.00
C GLN A 215 -1.84 9.02 -20.44
N GLU A 216 -1.24 8.27 -21.36
CA GLU A 216 -1.74 8.15 -22.73
C GLU A 216 -3.17 7.60 -22.79
N LYS A 217 -3.51 6.63 -21.92
CA LYS A 217 -4.88 6.08 -21.84
C LYS A 217 -5.86 7.10 -21.26
N ILE A 218 -5.41 7.92 -20.32
CA ILE A 218 -6.21 9.02 -19.75
C ILE A 218 -6.47 10.07 -20.83
N ASP A 219 -5.44 10.50 -21.56
CA ASP A 219 -5.53 11.52 -22.60
C ASP A 219 -6.39 11.05 -23.78
N LEU A 220 -6.30 9.77 -24.14
CA LEU A 220 -7.15 9.17 -25.17
C LEU A 220 -8.64 9.17 -24.80
N ASP A 221 -8.95 9.14 -23.50
CA ASP A 221 -10.31 9.13 -22.94
C ASP A 221 -11.23 8.13 -23.67
N PHE A 222 -10.71 6.93 -23.92
CA PHE A 222 -11.33 6.00 -24.87
C PHE A 222 -12.68 5.50 -24.36
N ASN A 223 -13.70 5.65 -25.21
CA ASN A 223 -15.00 5.05 -25.00
C ASN A 223 -15.02 3.64 -25.62
N TYR A 224 -14.92 2.63 -24.77
CA TYR A 224 -14.94 1.22 -25.13
C TYR A 224 -16.30 0.74 -25.64
N PHE A 225 -17.38 1.45 -25.31
CA PHE A 225 -18.72 1.13 -25.81
C PHE A 225 -18.93 1.62 -27.25
N ASN A 226 -18.48 2.85 -27.54
CA ASN A 226 -18.51 3.44 -28.89
C ASN A 226 -17.34 2.96 -29.76
N HIS A 227 -16.30 2.39 -29.15
CA HIS A 227 -15.02 2.09 -29.77
C HIS A 227 -14.41 3.32 -30.48
N ALA A 228 -14.35 4.43 -29.74
CA ALA A 228 -13.84 5.71 -30.24
C ALA A 228 -13.13 6.49 -29.12
N ALA A 229 -12.19 7.36 -29.47
CA ALA A 229 -11.57 8.29 -28.54
C ALA A 229 -12.59 9.35 -28.06
N HIS A 230 -12.43 9.82 -26.82
CA HIS A 230 -13.34 10.76 -26.19
C HIS A 230 -14.82 10.33 -26.31
N ASP A 231 -15.71 11.27 -26.65
CA ASP A 231 -17.13 11.01 -26.94
C ASP A 231 -17.38 10.83 -28.45
N GLY A 232 -16.42 10.26 -29.18
CA GLY A 232 -16.57 9.97 -30.60
C GLY A 232 -17.80 9.11 -30.91
N PRO A 233 -18.37 9.22 -32.12
CA PRO A 233 -19.56 8.46 -32.50
C PRO A 233 -19.25 6.95 -32.53
N PRO A 234 -20.27 6.09 -32.32
CA PRO A 234 -20.14 4.65 -32.48
C PRO A 234 -19.49 4.26 -33.81
N THR A 235 -18.42 3.47 -33.76
CA THR A 235 -17.81 2.92 -34.97
C THR A 235 -18.51 1.62 -35.40
N PRO A 236 -18.47 1.23 -36.69
CA PRO A 236 -19.04 -0.03 -37.14
C PRO A 236 -18.45 -1.24 -36.38
N GLY A 237 -19.32 -2.07 -35.78
CA GLY A 237 -18.92 -3.23 -34.98
C GLY A 237 -18.71 -2.94 -33.48
N SER A 238 -18.80 -1.69 -33.06
CA SER A 238 -18.85 -1.31 -31.64
C SER A 238 -20.11 -1.85 -30.94
N LEU A 239 -20.06 -2.01 -29.61
CA LEU A 239 -21.22 -2.43 -28.82
C LEU A 239 -22.40 -1.48 -29.01
N ALA A 240 -22.14 -0.18 -29.07
CA ALA A 240 -23.15 0.83 -29.41
C ALA A 240 -23.81 0.56 -30.77
N SER A 241 -23.00 0.33 -31.82
CA SER A 241 -23.52 0.08 -33.17
C SER A 241 -24.32 -1.22 -33.29
N LEU A 242 -23.91 -2.27 -32.58
CA LEU A 242 -24.57 -3.58 -32.60
C LEU A 242 -25.89 -3.58 -31.83
N THR A 243 -25.97 -2.78 -30.76
CA THR A 243 -27.17 -2.70 -29.91
C THR A 243 -28.13 -1.61 -30.32
N GLY A 244 -27.73 -0.70 -31.22
CA GLY A 244 -28.52 0.48 -31.61
C GLY A 244 -28.76 1.46 -30.46
N ARG A 245 -28.00 1.34 -29.36
CA ARG A 245 -28.15 2.15 -28.15
C ARG A 245 -26.97 3.10 -27.99
N GLN A 246 -27.23 4.29 -27.49
CA GLN A 246 -26.23 5.22 -26.99
C GLN A 246 -26.22 5.15 -25.46
N LEU A 247 -25.06 5.12 -24.83
CA LEU A 247 -24.98 5.31 -23.38
C LEU A 247 -25.42 6.73 -23.04
N GLY A 248 -26.53 6.84 -22.30
CA GLY A 248 -27.04 8.09 -21.75
C GLY A 248 -26.74 8.21 -20.25
N LYS A 249 -27.17 9.34 -19.66
CA LYS A 249 -26.98 9.69 -18.23
C LYS A 249 -27.49 8.64 -17.23
N ASP A 250 -28.29 7.67 -17.68
CA ASP A 250 -28.96 6.67 -16.83
C ASP A 250 -28.20 5.34 -16.73
N GLY A 251 -27.05 5.19 -17.40
CA GLY A 251 -26.17 4.00 -17.31
C GLY A 251 -26.70 2.73 -17.99
N MET A 252 -25.82 1.74 -18.16
CA MET A 252 -26.10 0.43 -18.76
C MET A 252 -26.92 -0.46 -17.80
N ASP A 253 -28.15 -0.81 -18.19
CA ASP A 253 -28.84 -1.98 -17.61
C ASP A 253 -28.43 -3.26 -18.37
N TRP A 254 -27.48 -3.99 -17.80
CA TRP A 254 -26.99 -5.25 -18.34
C TRP A 254 -28.06 -6.37 -18.34
N LEU A 255 -29.10 -6.30 -17.51
CA LEU A 255 -30.19 -7.27 -17.53
C LEU A 255 -31.06 -7.08 -18.78
N ALA A 256 -31.28 -5.83 -19.20
CA ALA A 256 -31.95 -5.49 -20.47
C ALA A 256 -31.13 -5.82 -21.74
N LEU A 257 -29.87 -6.26 -21.59
CA LEU A 257 -29.04 -6.78 -22.68
C LEU A 257 -29.14 -8.30 -22.84
N LEU A 258 -29.57 -9.02 -21.79
CA LEU A 258 -29.77 -10.48 -21.78
C LEU A 258 -31.18 -10.89 -22.23
N GLU A 259 -32.13 -9.97 -22.21
CA GLU A 259 -33.45 -10.17 -22.80
C GLU A 259 -33.33 -10.12 -24.34
N LEU A 260 -33.06 -11.28 -24.95
CA LEU A 260 -33.14 -11.48 -26.39
C LEU A 260 -34.53 -11.05 -26.90
N PRO A 261 -34.64 -10.45 -28.11
CA PRO A 261 -35.92 -10.09 -28.67
C PRO A 261 -36.79 -11.34 -28.76
N LYS A 262 -38.01 -11.27 -28.20
CA LYS A 262 -39.04 -12.28 -28.46
C LYS A 262 -39.22 -12.35 -29.97
N ARG A 263 -38.78 -13.45 -30.58
CA ARG A 263 -39.01 -13.74 -31.99
C ARG A 263 -40.52 -13.65 -32.23
N SER A 264 -40.94 -12.69 -33.05
CA SER A 264 -42.29 -12.60 -33.63
C SER A 264 -42.51 -13.75 -34.59
#